data_AF-A0A1V6Z1V4-F1
#
_entry.id   AF-A0A1V6Z1V4-F1
#
_cell.length_a   1.000
_cell.length_b   1.000
_cell.length_c   1.000
_cell.angle_alpha   90.00
_cell.angle_beta   90.00
_cell.angle_gamma   90.00
#
_symmetry.space_group_name_H-M   'P 1'
#
loop_
_entity.id
_entity.type
_entity.pdbx_description
1 polymer ?
#
loop_
_entity_poly.entity_id
_entity_poly.type
_entity_poly.pdbx_seq_one_letter_code
_entity_poly.pdbx_strand_id
1 'polypeptide(L)'
;MMNLDVYCVYAVGHSKLDQGGNHWCFYLDVDDNHSVRIDMTPSYAIPGSNIPGGSKGIMLITLLPYLYSRSSEKVVRLDVPAGVRVHNFVNLLVREKRHQYEFTEDGKGCR
;
A
#
# COMPACT_ATOMS: atom_id res chain seq x y z
N MET A 1 -15.52 1.00 5.73
CA MET A 1 -14.66 0.80 4.53
C MET A 1 -14.39 -0.65 4.16
N MET A 2 -14.17 -1.58 5.11
CA MET A 2 -13.75 -2.96 4.77
C MET A 2 -14.74 -3.77 3.90
N ASN A 3 -16.04 -3.47 3.97
CA ASN A 3 -17.09 -4.15 3.20
C ASN A 3 -17.45 -3.45 1.87
N LEU A 4 -16.72 -2.41 1.47
CA LEU A 4 -16.93 -1.75 0.18
C LEU A 4 -16.51 -2.69 -0.95
N ASP A 5 -17.29 -2.69 -2.03
CA ASP A 5 -16.94 -3.39 -3.26
C ASP A 5 -15.76 -2.70 -3.94
N VAL A 6 -14.96 -3.46 -4.68
CA VAL A 6 -13.79 -2.96 -5.40
C VAL A 6 -14.01 -3.17 -6.89
N TYR A 7 -13.93 -2.09 -7.67
CA TYR A 7 -14.15 -2.12 -9.12
C TYR A 7 -12.86 -2.35 -9.90
N CYS A 8 -11.77 -1.76 -9.45
CA CYS A 8 -10.42 -2.03 -9.94
C CYS A 8 -9.37 -1.67 -8.88
N VAL A 9 -8.11 -2.03 -9.13
CA VAL A 9 -6.98 -1.61 -8.30
C VAL A 9 -6.02 -0.79 -9.12
N TYR A 10 -5.63 0.38 -8.62
CA TYR A 10 -4.50 1.14 -9.14
C TYR A 10 -3.26 0.79 -8.33
N ALA A 11 -2.31 0.09 -8.95
CA ALA A 11 -0.95 -0.05 -8.45
C ALA A 11 -0.16 1.19 -8.86
N VAL A 12 0.22 2.00 -7.88
CA VAL A 12 0.79 3.32 -8.11
C VAL A 12 2.21 3.38 -7.56
N GLY A 13 3.16 3.76 -8.42
CA GLY A 13 4.50 4.16 -8.01
C GLY A 13 4.55 5.67 -7.85
N HIS A 14 4.91 6.13 -6.65
CA HIS A 14 5.20 7.53 -6.34
C HIS A 14 6.67 7.85 -6.62
N SER A 15 7.10 9.04 -6.21
CA SER A 15 8.46 9.52 -6.44
C SER A 15 9.54 8.54 -6.01
N LYS A 16 10.59 8.49 -6.83
CA LYS A 16 11.77 7.69 -6.53
C LYS A 16 12.45 8.19 -5.26
N LEU A 17 12.96 7.25 -4.48
CA LEU A 17 13.89 7.58 -3.40
C LEU A 17 15.26 7.93 -4.00
N ASP A 18 16.03 8.78 -3.32
CA ASP A 18 17.35 9.28 -3.78
C ASP A 18 18.33 8.16 -4.17
N GLN A 19 18.17 6.97 -3.58
CA GLN A 19 18.99 5.79 -3.85
C GLN A 19 18.26 4.70 -4.66
N GLY A 20 17.25 5.07 -5.44
CA GLY A 20 16.47 4.17 -6.29
C GLY A 20 15.35 3.42 -5.56
N GLY A 21 14.46 2.83 -6.35
CA GLY A 21 13.17 2.32 -5.89
C GLY A 21 12.10 3.42 -5.82
N ASN A 22 10.84 3.02 -5.74
CA ASN A 22 9.69 3.90 -5.64
C ASN A 22 8.86 3.48 -4.43
N HIS A 23 8.30 4.46 -3.71
CA HIS A 23 7.22 4.15 -2.79
C HIS A 23 6.00 3.72 -3.59
N TRP A 24 5.44 2.54 -3.31
CA TRP A 24 4.27 2.05 -4.03
C TRP A 24 3.08 1.93 -3.09
N CYS A 25 1.90 2.20 -3.64
CA CYS A 25 0.63 2.10 -2.95
C CYS A 25 -0.37 1.36 -3.83
N PHE A 26 -1.29 0.63 -3.19
CA PHE A 26 -2.49 0.16 -3.86
C PHE A 26 -3.64 1.10 -3.53
N TYR A 27 -4.36 1.55 -4.54
CA TYR A 27 -5.61 2.28 -4.39
C TYR A 27 -6.73 1.40 -4.93
N LEU A 28 -7.60 0.94 -4.03
CA LEU A 28 -8.76 0.14 -4.38
C LEU A 28 -9.89 1.10 -4.74
N ASP A 29 -10.29 1.13 -6.00
CA ASP A 29 -11.42 1.92 -6.50
C ASP A 29 -12.72 1.35 -5.90
N VAL A 30 -13.44 2.16 -5.13
CA VAL A 30 -14.67 1.75 -4.42
C VAL A 30 -15.92 2.50 -4.88
N ASP A 31 -15.77 3.53 -5.70
CA ASP A 31 -16.81 4.27 -6.42
C ASP A 31 -16.15 5.30 -7.38
N ASP A 32 -16.97 6.06 -8.12
CA ASP A 32 -16.52 7.03 -9.13
C ASP A 32 -15.42 8.01 -8.68
N ASN A 33 -15.32 8.33 -7.38
CA ASN A 33 -14.40 9.34 -6.87
C ASN A 33 -13.65 8.95 -5.60
N HIS A 34 -13.86 7.76 -5.02
CA HIS A 34 -13.20 7.34 -3.80
C HIS A 34 -12.33 6.12 -4.01
N SER A 35 -11.28 6.03 -3.19
CA SER A 35 -10.48 4.82 -3.09
C SER A 35 -10.17 4.47 -1.65
N VAL A 36 -9.96 3.19 -1.38
CA VAL A 36 -9.25 2.75 -0.18
C VAL A 36 -7.79 2.53 -0.54
N ARG A 37 -6.91 3.37 -0.01
CA ARG A 37 -5.47 3.20 -0.13
C ARG A 37 -4.96 2.21 0.91
N ILE A 38 -4.19 1.23 0.43
CA ILE A 38 -3.34 0.37 1.26
C ILE A 38 -1.89 0.81 1.02
N ASP A 39 -1.25 1.27 2.09
CA ASP A 39 0.07 1.89 2.06
C ASP A 39 0.95 1.27 3.16
N MET A 40 2.15 0.79 2.79
CA MET A 40 3.14 0.30 3.74
C MET A 40 4.22 1.35 3.96
N THR A 41 4.30 1.89 5.17
CA THR A 41 5.25 2.95 5.52
C THR A 41 6.22 2.50 6.61
N PRO A 42 7.49 2.93 6.60
CA PRO A 42 8.39 2.73 7.74
C PRO A 42 7.87 3.46 8.98
N SER A 43 7.92 2.79 10.14
CA SER A 43 7.52 3.44 11.41
C SER A 43 8.56 4.44 11.91
N TYR A 44 9.85 4.18 11.66
CA TYR A 44 11.03 4.84 12.24
C TYR A 44 11.11 4.88 13.78
N ALA A 45 10.00 4.67 14.48
CA ALA A 45 9.92 4.69 15.94
C ALA A 45 9.99 3.29 16.57
N ILE A 46 9.61 2.25 15.84
CA ILE A 46 9.60 0.87 16.36
C ILE A 46 10.75 0.10 15.68
N PRO A 47 11.80 -0.30 16.43
CA PRO A 47 12.92 -1.03 15.85
C PRO A 47 12.50 -2.32 15.14
N GLY A 48 13.13 -2.59 14.00
CA GLY A 48 13.03 -3.88 13.33
C GLY A 48 13.63 -5.00 14.20
N SER A 49 13.15 -6.23 14.01
CA SER A 49 13.73 -7.41 14.65
C SER A 49 14.68 -8.17 13.73
N ASN A 50 14.58 -7.97 12.40
CA ASN A 50 15.36 -8.70 11.40
C ASN A 50 16.39 -7.82 10.69
N ILE A 51 16.12 -6.51 10.57
CA ILE A 51 17.02 -5.55 9.93
C ILE A 51 17.68 -4.65 11.00
N PRO A 52 18.98 -4.84 11.29
CA PRO A 52 19.72 -3.93 12.17
C PRO A 52 19.64 -2.48 11.70
N GLY A 53 19.35 -1.55 12.61
CA GLY A 53 19.14 -0.13 12.29
C GLY A 53 17.83 0.15 11.54
N GLY A 54 17.06 -0.88 11.17
CA GLY A 54 15.78 -0.76 10.50
C GLY A 54 14.61 -0.52 11.45
N SER A 55 13.42 -0.39 10.87
CA SER A 55 12.17 -0.20 11.62
C SER A 55 11.06 -1.14 11.13
N LYS A 56 10.09 -1.41 12.01
CA LYS A 56 8.85 -2.09 11.61
C LYS A 56 8.09 -1.24 10.60
N GLY A 57 7.43 -1.89 9.66
CA GLY A 57 6.46 -1.27 8.78
C GLY A 57 5.10 -1.07 9.45
N ILE A 58 4.36 -0.09 8.97
CA ILE A 58 2.97 0.19 9.34
C ILE A 58 2.11 0.11 8.08
N MET A 59 1.12 -0.79 8.09
CA MET A 59 0.11 -0.89 7.04
C MET A 59 -1.03 0.09 7.32
N LEU A 60 -1.05 1.20 6.59
CA LEU A 60 -2.10 2.20 6.65
C LEU A 60 -3.21 1.85 5.66
N ILE A 61 -4.45 1.80 6.14
CA ILE A 61 -5.64 1.58 5.32
C ILE A 61 -6.50 2.82 5.46
N THR A 62 -6.65 3.59 4.37
CA THR A 62 -7.27 4.92 4.40
C THR A 62 -8.29 5.07 3.29
N LEU A 63 -9.51 5.54 3.61
CA LEU A 63 -10.49 5.97 2.62
C LEU A 63 -10.15 7.40 2.15
N LEU A 64 -10.08 7.61 0.84
CA LEU A 64 -9.66 8.85 0.21
C LEU A 64 -10.72 9.38 -0.76
N PRO A 65 -10.91 10.70 -0.86
CA PRO A 65 -11.86 11.34 -1.78
C PRO A 65 -11.26 11.53 -3.19
N TYR A 66 -10.46 10.58 -3.65
CA TYR A 66 -9.90 10.51 -4.99
C TYR A 66 -9.44 9.08 -5.31
N LEU A 67 -9.31 8.76 -6.61
CA LEU A 67 -8.92 7.42 -7.07
C LEU A 67 -7.45 7.07 -6.82
N TYR A 68 -6.53 8.02 -6.99
CA TYR A 68 -5.11 7.90 -6.61
C TYR A 68 -4.45 9.29 -6.53
N SER A 69 -3.30 9.38 -5.86
CA SER A 69 -2.60 10.66 -5.67
C SER A 69 -2.16 11.30 -6.99
N ARG A 70 -2.20 12.63 -7.06
CA ARG A 70 -1.65 13.42 -8.18
C ARG A 70 -0.12 13.37 -8.27
N SER A 71 0.56 12.96 -7.20
CA SER A 71 2.01 12.74 -7.18
C SER A 71 2.41 11.32 -7.67
N SER A 72 1.58 10.69 -8.50
CA SER A 72 1.88 9.40 -9.13
C SER A 72 2.87 9.58 -10.29
N GLU A 73 3.97 8.83 -10.29
CA GLU A 73 4.89 8.76 -11.42
C GLU A 73 4.54 7.61 -12.39
N LYS A 74 3.96 6.53 -11.85
CA LYS A 74 3.46 5.41 -12.62
C LYS A 74 2.15 4.92 -12.04
N VAL A 75 1.18 4.67 -12.91
CA VAL A 75 -0.09 4.04 -12.56
C VAL A 75 -0.30 2.83 -13.44
N VAL A 76 -0.63 1.70 -12.83
CA VAL A 76 -1.05 0.48 -13.52
C VAL A 76 -2.41 0.09 -12.98
N ARG A 77 -3.41 0.04 -13.85
CA ARG A 77 -4.74 -0.48 -13.52
C ARG A 77 -4.72 -2.00 -13.59
N LEU A 78 -5.28 -2.62 -12.56
CA LEU A 78 -5.51 -4.06 -12.47
C LEU A 78 -7.02 -4.28 -12.34
N ASP A 79 -7.59 -5.03 -13.29
CA ASP A 79 -9.00 -5.41 -13.20
C ASP A 79 -9.18 -6.51 -12.15
N VAL A 80 -10.34 -6.50 -11.51
CA VAL A 80 -10.69 -7.45 -10.45
C VAL A 80 -12.00 -8.17 -10.77
N PRO A 81 -12.18 -9.40 -10.27
CA PRO A 81 -13.48 -10.07 -10.37
C PRO A 81 -14.59 -9.28 -9.67
N ALA A 82 -15.82 -9.39 -10.20
CA ALA A 82 -16.99 -8.80 -9.55
C ALA A 82 -17.22 -9.41 -8.15
N GLY A 83 -17.70 -8.57 -7.22
CA GLY A 83 -18.02 -8.97 -5.84
C GLY A 83 -16.82 -9.09 -4.90
N VAL A 84 -15.61 -8.73 -5.35
CA VAL A 84 -14.45 -8.59 -4.45
C VAL A 84 -14.59 -7.31 -3.63
N ARG A 85 -14.23 -7.40 -2.35
CA ARG A 85 -14.31 -6.30 -1.38
C ARG A 85 -12.95 -5.96 -0.80
N VAL A 86 -12.85 -4.78 -0.20
CA VAL A 86 -11.63 -4.27 0.45
C VAL A 86 -11.03 -5.29 1.43
N HIS A 87 -11.86 -5.95 2.25
CA HIS A 87 -11.39 -6.95 3.22
C HIS A 87 -10.71 -8.16 2.57
N ASN A 88 -11.03 -8.52 1.31
CA ASN A 88 -10.35 -9.61 0.62
C ASN A 88 -8.87 -9.29 0.39
N PHE A 89 -8.54 -8.05 0.02
CA PHE A 89 -7.17 -7.59 -0.16
C PHE A 89 -6.42 -7.49 1.17
N VAL A 90 -7.04 -6.88 2.18
CA VAL A 90 -6.43 -6.73 3.50
C VAL A 90 -6.15 -8.09 4.13
N ASN A 91 -7.13 -9.01 4.10
CA ASN A 91 -6.95 -10.36 4.63
C ASN A 91 -5.86 -11.13 3.88
N LEU A 92 -5.76 -10.97 2.57
CA LEU A 92 -4.67 -11.56 1.79
C LEU A 92 -3.31 -11.04 2.27
N LEU A 93 -3.13 -9.73 2.39
CA LEU A 93 -1.87 -9.14 2.86
C LEU A 93 -1.54 -9.53 4.30
N VAL A 94 -2.54 -9.67 5.16
CA VAL A 94 -2.34 -10.16 6.54
C VAL A 94 -1.92 -11.63 6.54
N ARG A 95 -2.63 -12.48 5.79
CA ARG A 95 -2.35 -13.92 5.68
C ARG A 95 -0.95 -14.19 5.14
N GLU A 96 -0.54 -13.45 4.10
CA GLU A 96 0.79 -13.52 3.50
C GLU A 96 1.85 -12.73 4.30
N LYS A 97 1.52 -12.28 5.52
CA LYS A 97 2.40 -11.55 6.46
C LYS A 97 3.03 -10.28 5.90
N ARG A 98 2.45 -9.68 4.85
CA ARG A 98 2.98 -8.44 4.21
C ARG A 98 2.90 -7.22 5.14
N HIS A 99 1.95 -7.22 6.06
CA HIS A 99 1.87 -6.24 7.16
C HIS A 99 3.03 -6.30 8.16
N GLN A 100 3.87 -7.36 8.13
CA GLN A 100 5.01 -7.54 9.04
C GLN A 100 6.34 -7.12 8.41
N TYR A 101 6.31 -6.48 7.24
CA TYR A 101 7.50 -5.98 6.59
C TYR A 101 8.29 -5.03 7.50
N GLU A 102 9.61 -5.10 7.35
CA GLU A 102 10.55 -4.18 7.96
C GLU A 102 11.21 -3.35 6.86
N PHE A 103 11.60 -2.15 7.24
CA PHE A 103 12.30 -1.22 6.39
C PHE A 103 13.71 -1.04 6.91
N THR A 104 14.67 -0.83 6.01
CA THR A 104 16.00 -0.35 6.39
C THR A 104 15.91 1.06 6.98
N GLU A 105 17.02 1.54 7.55
CA GLU A 105 17.17 2.93 8.00
C GLU A 105 16.79 3.93 6.89
N ASP A 106 17.19 3.65 5.65
CA ASP A 106 16.83 4.46 4.46
C ASP A 106 15.36 4.31 4.00
N GLY A 107 14.50 3.61 4.75
CA GLY A 107 13.10 3.42 4.37
C GLY A 107 12.87 2.46 3.21
N LYS A 108 13.77 1.51 2.95
CA LYS A 108 13.61 0.47 1.91
C LYS A 108 13.08 -0.83 2.52
N GLY A 109 11.87 -1.26 2.15
CA GLY A 109 11.24 -2.44 2.76
C GLY A 109 10.80 -3.54 1.80
N CYS A 110 10.57 -3.20 0.53
CA CYS A 110 10.21 -4.21 -0.49
C CYS A 110 11.48 -4.70 -1.19
N ARG A 111 11.78 -5.99 -1.03
CA ARG A 111 12.86 -6.71 -1.70
C ARG A 111 12.30 -7.89 -2.45
#